data_AF-A0A350ZYL5-F1
#
_entry.id   AF-A0A350ZYL5-F1
#
_cell.length_a   1.000
_cell.length_b   1.000
_cell.length_c   1.000
_cell.angle_alpha   90.00
_cell.angle_beta   90.00
_cell.angle_gamma   90.00
#
_symmetry.space_group_name_H-M   'P 1'
#
loop_
_entity.id
_entity.type
_entity.pdbx_description
1 polymer ?
#
loop_
_entity_poly.entity_id
_entity_poly.type
_entity_poly.pdbx_seq_one_letter_code
_entity_poly.pdbx_strand_id
1 'polypeptide(L)'
;MAFQQGLSGLNSSSKALDVISNNVANASTVGFKNSGTVFADAYASSLTGAVSKVQIGIGSAVQAVRQTFNQGNITTTSNPLDMAINGNGFFEVELQNGGYALTRNGQFNIDKQGYIITALGDRLMGYQVVDPISGDVRAPASVTADSFRTMVIPSTGVGAAATSEVGLSLNLSADAATIP
;
A
#
# COMPACT_ATOMS: atom_id res chain seq x y z
N MET A 1 -10.38 -40.48 24.55
CA MET A 1 -10.53 -39.03 24.85
C MET A 1 -9.18 -38.35 25.12
N ALA A 2 -8.31 -38.85 26.02
CA ALA A 2 -7.01 -38.21 26.30
C ALA A 2 -6.05 -38.11 25.10
N PHE A 3 -5.98 -39.14 24.24
CA PHE A 3 -5.13 -39.12 23.05
C PHE A 3 -5.58 -38.08 22.00
N GLN A 4 -6.89 -37.84 21.85
CA GLN A 4 -7.43 -36.80 20.95
C GLN A 4 -7.15 -35.39 21.48
N GLN A 5 -7.20 -35.18 22.80
CA GLN A 5 -6.79 -33.92 23.43
C GLN A 5 -5.29 -33.66 23.21
N GLY A 6 -4.43 -34.67 23.38
CA GLY A 6 -2.99 -34.55 23.10
C GLY A 6 -2.69 -34.29 21.62
N LEU A 7 -3.35 -35.02 20.71
CA LEU A 7 -3.17 -34.86 19.26
C LEU A 7 -3.63 -33.49 18.76
N SER A 8 -4.75 -32.98 19.28
CA SER A 8 -5.25 -31.64 18.94
C SER A 8 -4.32 -30.52 19.46
N GLY A 9 -3.76 -30.67 20.66
CA GLY A 9 -2.73 -29.78 21.18
C GLY A 9 -1.45 -29.77 20.35
N LEU A 10 -0.95 -30.96 19.96
CA LEU A 10 0.25 -31.08 19.11
C LEU A 10 0.05 -30.47 17.71
N ASN A 11 -1.11 -30.72 17.09
CA ASN A 11 -1.46 -30.16 15.79
C ASN A 11 -1.58 -28.62 15.85
N SER A 12 -2.30 -28.11 16.87
CA SER A 12 -2.43 -26.66 17.08
C SER A 12 -1.08 -25.99 17.32
N SER A 13 -0.19 -26.63 18.09
CA SER A 13 1.16 -26.13 18.34
C SER A 13 2.01 -26.14 17.07
N SER A 14 1.90 -27.19 16.24
CA SER A 14 2.63 -27.29 14.95
C SER A 14 2.24 -26.13 14.02
N LYS A 15 0.93 -25.86 13.88
CA LYS A 15 0.45 -24.71 13.09
C LYS A 15 0.94 -23.37 13.64
N ALA A 16 1.05 -23.23 14.96
CA ALA A 16 1.58 -22.02 15.56
C ALA A 16 3.07 -21.84 15.25
N LEU A 17 3.84 -22.93 15.26
CA LEU A 17 5.24 -22.92 14.84
C LEU A 17 5.39 -22.58 13.35
N ASP A 18 4.48 -23.03 12.48
CA ASP A 18 4.49 -22.66 11.06
C ASP A 18 4.32 -21.15 10.88
N VAL A 19 3.37 -20.55 11.62
CA VAL A 19 3.14 -19.09 11.59
C VAL A 19 4.37 -18.33 12.11
N ILE A 20 4.93 -18.75 13.24
CA ILE A 20 6.16 -18.14 13.79
C ILE A 20 7.32 -18.27 12.79
N SER A 21 7.48 -19.44 12.17
CA SER A 21 8.54 -19.69 11.19
C SER A 21 8.38 -18.79 9.96
N ASN A 22 7.16 -18.60 9.47
CA ASN A 22 6.87 -17.67 8.38
C ASN A 22 7.21 -16.23 8.75
N ASN A 23 6.88 -15.80 9.97
CA ASN A 23 7.20 -14.45 10.45
C ASN A 23 8.73 -14.23 10.55
N VAL A 24 9.47 -15.21 11.06
CA VAL A 24 10.94 -15.14 11.15
C VAL A 24 11.57 -15.12 9.75
N ALA A 25 11.09 -15.95 8.84
CA ALA A 25 11.58 -15.98 7.46
C ALA A 25 11.36 -14.64 6.73
N ASN A 26 10.26 -13.94 7.04
CA ASN A 26 9.92 -12.66 6.44
C ASN A 26 10.29 -11.45 7.30
N ALA A 27 11.11 -11.62 8.34
CA ALA A 27 11.48 -10.53 9.25
C ALA A 27 12.21 -9.37 8.57
N SER A 28 12.92 -9.65 7.46
CA SER A 28 13.61 -8.64 6.65
C SER A 28 12.83 -8.16 5.42
N THR A 29 11.63 -8.69 5.18
CA THR A 29 10.81 -8.32 4.02
C THR A 29 10.13 -6.97 4.26
N VAL A 30 10.41 -5.99 3.40
CA VAL A 30 9.83 -4.64 3.50
C VAL A 30 8.31 -4.68 3.34
N GLY A 31 7.60 -4.03 4.26
CA GLY A 31 6.14 -3.97 4.25
C GLY A 31 5.44 -5.24 4.75
N PHE A 32 6.18 -6.26 5.20
CA PHE A 32 5.59 -7.46 5.82
C PHE A 32 4.82 -7.11 7.09
N LYS A 33 3.73 -7.84 7.34
CA LYS A 33 2.91 -7.69 8.53
C LYS A 33 2.85 -9.03 9.26
N ASN A 34 3.29 -8.99 10.52
CA ASN A 34 3.35 -10.15 11.38
C ASN A 34 1.98 -10.82 11.56
N SER A 35 1.94 -12.15 11.50
CA SER A 35 0.74 -12.94 11.73
C SER A 35 0.78 -13.67 13.07
N GLY A 36 -0.36 -13.73 13.75
CA GLY A 36 -0.53 -14.42 15.04
C GLY A 36 -1.59 -15.51 14.97
N THR A 37 -1.33 -16.64 15.61
CA THR A 37 -2.28 -17.75 15.73
C THR A 37 -3.24 -17.52 16.89
N VAL A 38 -4.54 -17.64 16.62
CA VAL A 38 -5.59 -17.56 17.64
C VAL A 38 -6.09 -18.98 17.92
N PHE A 39 -6.02 -19.38 19.18
CA PHE A 39 -6.51 -20.68 19.64
C PHE A 39 -7.92 -20.53 20.23
N ALA A 40 -8.74 -21.55 20.03
CA ALA A 40 -10.01 -21.73 20.73
C ALA A 40 -10.02 -23.10 21.40
N ASP A 41 -10.74 -23.20 22.51
CA ASP A 41 -11.05 -24.51 23.08
C ASP A 41 -12.13 -25.21 22.23
N ALA A 42 -12.10 -26.54 22.29
CA ALA A 42 -13.16 -27.35 21.74
C ALA A 42 -14.02 -27.84 22.91
N TYR A 43 -15.24 -27.31 23.01
CA TYR A 43 -16.26 -27.83 23.93
C TYR A 43 -17.07 -28.94 23.25
N ALA A 44 -17.29 -30.05 23.95
CA ALA A 44 -18.37 -30.95 23.59
C ALA A 44 -19.69 -30.28 23.97
N SER A 45 -20.68 -30.22 23.09
CA SER A 45 -22.05 -29.97 23.54
C SER A 45 -22.61 -31.33 23.95
N SER A 46 -22.98 -31.49 25.23
CA SER A 46 -23.75 -32.67 25.63
C SER A 46 -25.15 -32.53 25.03
N LEU A 47 -25.48 -33.38 24.06
CA LEU A 47 -26.73 -33.35 23.28
C LEU A 47 -28.00 -33.58 24.15
N THR A 48 -27.86 -33.75 25.46
CA THR A 48 -28.94 -34.20 26.35
C THR A 48 -29.13 -33.29 27.57
N GLY A 49 -29.18 -31.96 27.43
CA GLY A 49 -29.81 -31.01 28.39
C GLY A 49 -29.36 -31.03 29.87
N ALA A 50 -28.42 -31.89 30.25
CA ALA A 50 -27.93 -32.09 31.60
C ALA A 50 -26.56 -31.46 31.67
N VAL A 51 -26.52 -30.22 32.15
CA VAL A 51 -25.29 -29.50 32.47
C VAL A 51 -24.66 -30.21 33.68
N SER A 52 -23.96 -31.30 33.42
CA SER A 52 -23.08 -31.89 34.42
C SER A 52 -21.94 -30.90 34.62
N LYS A 53 -21.79 -30.37 35.84
CA LYS A 53 -20.75 -29.39 36.23
C LYS A 53 -19.31 -29.90 36.04
N VAL A 54 -19.12 -31.11 35.53
CA VAL A 54 -17.85 -31.78 35.24
C VAL A 54 -17.81 -32.14 33.76
N GLN A 55 -17.81 -31.13 32.88
CA GLN A 55 -17.62 -31.35 31.46
C GLN A 55 -16.16 -31.09 31.08
N ILE A 56 -15.45 -32.16 30.74
CA ILE A 56 -14.05 -32.12 30.32
C ILE A 56 -14.01 -31.70 28.84
N GLY A 57 -13.32 -30.60 28.52
CA GLY A 57 -13.14 -30.11 27.14
C GLY A 57 -12.46 -31.15 26.25
N ILE A 58 -12.69 -31.09 24.93
CA ILE A 58 -12.22 -32.11 23.97
C ILE A 58 -10.90 -31.73 23.26
N GLY A 59 -10.26 -30.63 23.65
CA GLY A 59 -8.93 -30.23 23.18
C GLY A 59 -8.86 -28.75 22.79
N SER A 60 -7.84 -28.39 22.01
CA SER A 60 -7.66 -27.04 21.45
C SER A 60 -7.55 -27.09 19.93
N ALA A 61 -8.05 -26.05 19.28
CA ALA A 61 -7.97 -25.87 17.83
C ALA A 61 -7.48 -24.48 17.48
N VAL A 62 -6.81 -24.35 16.33
CA VAL A 62 -6.53 -23.05 15.73
C VAL A 62 -7.81 -22.50 15.11
N GLN A 63 -8.31 -21.41 15.66
CA GLN A 63 -9.51 -20.73 15.18
C GLN A 63 -9.22 -19.85 13.97
N ALA A 64 -8.11 -19.11 14.00
CA ALA A 64 -7.72 -18.20 12.93
C ALA A 64 -6.23 -17.88 12.97
N VAL A 65 -5.69 -17.45 11.83
CA VAL A 65 -4.40 -16.74 11.75
C VAL A 65 -4.72 -15.30 11.40
N ARG A 66 -4.32 -14.36 12.25
CA ARG A 66 -4.65 -12.93 12.09
C ARG A 66 -3.38 -12.12 11.86
N GLN A 67 -3.43 -11.29 10.83
CA GLN A 67 -2.38 -10.33 10.54
C GLN A 67 -2.51 -9.10 11.44
N THR A 68 -1.39 -8.60 11.94
CA THR A 68 -1.31 -7.42 12.79
C THR A 68 -0.80 -6.22 11.99
N PHE A 69 -1.57 -5.14 11.93
CA PHE A 69 -1.28 -3.95 11.09
C PHE A 69 -0.58 -2.81 11.84
N ASN A 70 0.30 -3.14 12.79
CA ASN A 70 1.08 -2.13 13.50
C ASN A 70 2.11 -1.47 12.56
N GLN A 71 2.45 -0.22 12.84
CA GLN A 71 3.52 0.49 12.15
C GLN A 71 4.87 -0.10 12.59
N GLY A 72 5.69 -0.51 11.61
CA GLY A 72 7.06 -0.95 11.84
C GLY A 72 8.04 0.22 11.80
N ASN A 73 9.33 -0.07 12.04
CA ASN A 73 10.36 0.93 11.94
C ASN A 73 10.53 1.41 10.48
N ILE A 74 10.63 2.72 10.27
CA ILE A 74 10.89 3.31 8.96
C ILE A 74 12.39 3.55 8.87
N THR A 75 13.01 3.06 7.79
CA THR A 75 14.43 3.30 7.49
C THR A 75 14.53 4.15 6.24
N THR A 76 15.41 5.14 6.26
CA THR A 76 15.66 6.00 5.10
C THR A 76 16.63 5.30 4.16
N THR A 77 16.34 5.32 2.88
CA THR A 77 17.22 4.80 1.82
C THR A 77 17.75 5.97 0.97
N SER A 78 18.70 5.69 0.08
CA SER A 78 19.24 6.69 -0.86
C SER A 78 18.46 6.77 -2.18
N ASN A 79 17.42 5.95 -2.37
CA ASN A 79 16.63 5.95 -3.60
C ASN A 79 15.44 6.92 -3.44
N PRO A 80 15.29 7.95 -4.30
CA PRO A 80 14.20 8.90 -4.20
C PRO A 80 12.81 8.29 -4.45
N LEU A 81 12.74 7.12 -5.10
CA LEU A 81 11.47 6.43 -5.38
C LEU A 81 11.05 5.47 -4.26
N ASP A 82 11.89 5.27 -3.25
CA ASP A 82 11.52 4.47 -2.09
C ASP A 82 10.64 5.31 -1.17
N MET A 83 9.37 4.94 -1.07
CA MET A 83 8.40 5.66 -0.26
C MET A 83 7.86 4.78 0.87
N ALA A 84 7.71 5.36 2.05
CA ALA A 84 7.05 4.70 3.18
C ALA A 84 5.88 5.55 3.66
N ILE A 85 4.68 4.97 3.73
CA ILE A 85 3.55 5.63 4.40
C ILE A 85 3.81 5.57 5.91
N ASN A 86 3.64 6.69 6.60
CA ASN A 86 3.67 6.75 8.05
C ASN A 86 2.23 6.81 8.57
N GLY A 87 1.78 5.74 9.24
CA GLY A 87 0.40 5.58 9.70
C GLY A 87 -0.43 4.62 8.86
N ASN A 88 -1.74 4.84 8.83
CA ASN A 88 -2.68 3.95 8.15
C ASN A 88 -2.75 4.27 6.65
N GLY A 89 -2.76 3.23 5.81
CA GLY A 89 -2.86 3.36 4.36
C GLY A 89 -2.08 2.28 3.62
N PHE A 90 -2.37 2.16 2.33
CA PHE A 90 -1.71 1.27 1.38
C PHE A 90 -1.45 2.02 0.07
N PHE A 91 -0.45 1.56 -0.66
CA PHE A 91 -0.30 1.91 -2.07
C PHE A 91 -1.18 0.98 -2.90
N GLU A 92 -1.84 1.52 -3.91
CA GLU A 92 -2.59 0.73 -4.88
C GLU A 92 -1.74 0.54 -6.13
N VAL A 93 -1.67 -0.68 -6.61
CA VAL A 93 -0.91 -1.06 -7.81
C VAL A 93 -1.81 -1.79 -8.80
N GLU A 94 -1.65 -1.47 -10.08
CA GLU A 94 -2.23 -2.21 -11.19
C GLU A 94 -1.31 -3.39 -11.50
N LEU A 95 -1.84 -4.60 -11.32
CA LEU A 95 -1.19 -5.85 -11.67
C LEU A 95 -1.10 -5.99 -13.20
N GLN A 96 -0.13 -6.77 -13.68
CA GLN A 96 0.03 -7.02 -15.13
C GLN A 96 -1.20 -7.66 -15.81
N ASN A 97 -2.08 -8.29 -15.03
CA ASN A 97 -3.33 -8.87 -15.52
C ASN A 97 -4.50 -7.86 -15.59
N GLY A 98 -4.26 -6.58 -15.27
CA GLY A 98 -5.27 -5.52 -15.22
C GLY A 98 -6.09 -5.48 -13.92
N GLY A 99 -5.76 -6.33 -12.94
CA GLY A 99 -6.36 -6.26 -11.60
C GLY A 99 -5.68 -5.22 -10.72
N TYR A 100 -6.29 -4.90 -9.58
CA TYR A 100 -5.74 -3.98 -8.59
C TYR A 100 -5.34 -4.72 -7.32
N ALA A 101 -4.22 -4.32 -6.73
CA ALA A 101 -3.72 -4.86 -5.47
C ALA A 101 -3.26 -3.76 -4.53
N LEU A 102 -3.32 -4.04 -3.21
CA LEU A 102 -2.86 -3.14 -2.17
C LEU A 102 -1.52 -3.64 -1.62
N THR A 103 -0.53 -2.74 -1.54
CA THR A 103 0.79 -3.07 -1.02
C THR A 103 1.26 -2.03 0.00
N ARG A 104 2.07 -2.49 0.96
CA ARG A 104 2.81 -1.62 1.87
C ARG A 104 4.30 -1.55 1.54
N ASN A 105 4.75 -2.36 0.59
CA ASN A 105 6.09 -2.25 0.02
C ASN A 105 6.11 -1.05 -0.92
N GLY A 106 6.94 -0.05 -0.62
CA GLY A 106 7.10 1.14 -1.44
C GLY A 106 8.45 1.23 -2.14
N GLN A 107 9.08 0.09 -2.41
CA GLN A 107 10.25 0.00 -3.29
C GLN A 107 9.79 0.07 -4.75
N PHE A 108 9.93 1.25 -5.36
CA PHE A 108 9.52 1.50 -6.73
C PHE A 108 10.71 1.81 -7.64
N ASN A 109 10.55 1.52 -8.93
CA ASN A 109 11.50 1.80 -10.00
C ASN A 109 10.77 2.41 -11.19
N ILE A 110 11.51 2.97 -12.14
CA ILE A 110 10.94 3.51 -13.39
C ILE A 110 11.24 2.52 -14.53
N ASP A 111 10.23 2.15 -15.29
CA ASP A 111 10.39 1.36 -16.52
C ASP A 111 10.80 2.24 -17.72
N LYS A 112 11.23 1.63 -18.83
CA LYS A 112 11.62 2.34 -20.08
C LYS A 112 10.51 3.22 -20.63
N GLN A 113 9.24 2.88 -20.39
CA GLN A 113 8.07 3.66 -20.78
C GLN A 113 7.76 4.81 -19.81
N GLY A 114 8.55 5.00 -18.74
CA GLY A 114 8.36 6.05 -17.74
C GLY A 114 7.39 5.70 -16.62
N TYR A 115 6.77 4.52 -16.62
CA TYR A 115 5.86 4.10 -15.55
C TYR A 115 6.61 3.82 -14.25
N ILE A 116 6.02 4.21 -13.12
CA ILE A 116 6.50 3.81 -11.80
C ILE A 116 6.01 2.39 -11.52
N ILE A 117 6.94 1.45 -11.36
CA ILE A 117 6.68 0.02 -11.20
C ILE A 117 7.25 -0.54 -9.90
N THR A 118 6.62 -1.59 -9.37
CA THR A 118 7.18 -2.43 -8.31
C THR A 118 8.28 -3.34 -8.86
N ALA A 119 9.01 -4.04 -7.98
CA ALA A 119 9.96 -5.08 -8.39
C ALA A 119 9.32 -6.25 -9.18
N LEU A 120 8.00 -6.43 -9.10
CA LEU A 120 7.23 -7.42 -9.85
C LEU A 120 6.75 -6.89 -11.22
N GLY A 121 6.97 -5.60 -11.50
CA GLY A 121 6.48 -4.94 -12.71
C GLY A 121 5.03 -4.45 -12.62
N ASP A 122 4.43 -4.44 -11.43
CA ASP A 122 3.10 -3.85 -11.21
C ASP A 122 3.19 -2.33 -11.20
N ARG A 123 2.21 -1.63 -11.77
CA ARG A 123 2.27 -0.18 -11.95
C ARG A 123 1.65 0.53 -10.76
N LEU A 124 2.37 1.51 -10.20
CA LEU A 124 1.85 2.32 -9.10
C LEU A 124 0.73 3.24 -9.60
N MET A 125 -0.40 3.21 -8.91
CA MET A 125 -1.51 4.10 -9.20
C MET A 125 -1.43 5.36 -8.35
N GLY A 126 -2.00 6.44 -8.88
CA GLY A 126 -2.05 7.73 -8.23
C GLY A 126 -2.89 8.72 -8.99
N TYR A 127 -2.82 9.96 -8.52
CA TYR A 127 -3.50 11.08 -9.14
C TYR A 127 -2.53 11.88 -9.98
N GLN A 128 -2.71 11.80 -11.29
CA GLN A 128 -1.87 12.51 -12.23
C GLN A 128 -2.74 13.11 -13.34
N VAL A 129 -2.45 14.34 -13.75
CA VAL A 129 -2.92 14.90 -15.01
C VAL A 129 -1.69 15.23 -15.83
N VAL A 130 -1.59 14.64 -17.00
CA VAL A 130 -0.58 15.02 -18.00
C VAL A 130 -1.26 16.01 -18.93
N ASP A 131 -0.75 17.23 -18.97
CA ASP A 131 -1.23 18.22 -19.93
C ASP A 131 -0.87 17.75 -21.36
N PRO A 132 -1.85 17.55 -22.24
CA PRO A 132 -1.60 17.03 -23.59
C PRO A 132 -0.83 18.01 -24.49
N ILE A 133 -0.72 19.28 -24.11
CA ILE A 133 -0.03 20.33 -24.88
C ILE A 133 1.37 20.59 -24.30
N SER A 134 1.50 20.78 -22.99
CA SER A 134 2.79 21.12 -22.37
C SER A 134 3.60 19.91 -21.92
N GLY A 135 2.98 18.73 -21.79
CA GLY A 135 3.60 17.54 -21.19
C GLY A 135 3.76 17.64 -19.67
N ASP A 136 3.24 18.71 -19.04
CA ASP A 136 3.37 18.92 -17.61
C ASP A 136 2.56 17.90 -16.81
N VAL A 137 3.19 17.38 -15.77
CA VAL A 137 2.55 16.55 -14.77
C VAL A 137 2.03 17.43 -13.65
N ARG A 138 0.70 17.50 -13.50
CA ARG A 138 0.03 18.27 -12.45
C ARG A 138 -0.86 17.37 -11.60
N ALA A 139 -1.03 17.72 -10.34
CA ALA A 139 -2.09 17.13 -9.53
C ALA A 139 -3.46 17.56 -10.12
N PRO A 140 -4.45 16.66 -10.18
CA PRO A 140 -5.78 17.03 -10.67
C PRO A 140 -6.41 18.12 -9.80
N ALA A 141 -7.03 19.12 -10.45
CA ALA A 141 -7.77 20.19 -9.76
C ALA A 141 -9.02 19.67 -9.03
N SER A 142 -9.49 18.46 -9.35
CA SER A 142 -10.55 17.75 -8.64
C SER A 142 -10.24 16.26 -8.62
N VAL A 143 -10.22 15.67 -7.43
CA VAL A 143 -9.97 14.25 -7.22
C VAL A 143 -11.29 13.49 -7.36
N THR A 144 -11.49 12.84 -8.50
CA THR A 144 -12.60 11.91 -8.76
C THR A 144 -12.08 10.50 -8.98
N ALA A 145 -12.95 9.48 -8.89
CA ALA A 145 -12.55 8.07 -9.09
C ALA A 145 -11.85 7.86 -10.47
N ASP A 146 -12.32 8.53 -11.52
CA ASP A 146 -11.71 8.50 -12.87
C ASP A 146 -10.35 9.19 -12.98
N SER A 147 -9.95 9.97 -11.97
CA SER A 147 -8.64 10.61 -11.94
C SER A 147 -7.53 9.70 -11.38
N PHE A 148 -7.90 8.54 -10.83
CA PHE A 148 -6.96 7.55 -10.32
C PHE A 148 -6.48 6.65 -11.46
N ARG A 149 -5.19 6.76 -11.80
CA ARG A 149 -4.60 6.07 -12.94
C ARG A 149 -3.15 5.71 -12.66
N THR A 150 -2.55 4.93 -13.54
CA THR A 150 -1.12 4.60 -13.47
C THR A 150 -0.27 5.85 -13.56
N MET A 151 0.72 5.95 -12.68
CA MET A 151 1.65 7.07 -12.68
C MET A 151 2.76 6.86 -13.71
N VAL A 152 2.97 7.89 -14.52
CA VAL A 152 4.00 7.95 -15.55
C VAL A 152 4.84 9.19 -15.33
N ILE A 153 6.16 9.07 -15.43
CA ILE A 153 7.06 10.21 -15.50
C ILE A 153 7.36 10.39 -16.98
N PRO A 154 6.72 11.35 -17.67
CA PRO A 154 6.95 11.58 -19.07
C PRO A 154 8.41 12.00 -19.28
N SER A 155 9.06 11.41 -20.28
CA SER A 155 10.43 11.76 -20.69
C SER A 155 10.46 12.93 -21.68
N THR A 156 9.29 13.42 -22.09
CA THR A 156 9.15 14.60 -22.94
C THR A 156 9.48 15.85 -22.15
N GLY A 157 10.34 16.70 -22.71
CA GLY A 157 10.65 18.00 -22.10
C GLY A 157 9.40 18.88 -21.98
N VAL A 158 9.36 19.68 -20.92
CA VAL A 158 8.34 20.71 -20.73
C VAL A 158 8.31 21.60 -21.97
N GLY A 159 7.16 21.67 -22.64
CA GLY A 159 6.98 22.48 -23.84
C GLY A 159 7.22 23.97 -23.54
N ALA A 160 7.69 24.73 -24.52
CA ALA A 160 7.84 26.18 -24.37
C ALA A 160 6.45 26.82 -24.23
N ALA A 161 6.21 27.54 -23.13
CA ALA A 161 4.99 28.32 -22.95
C ALA A 161 5.12 29.66 -23.69
N ALA A 162 4.20 29.93 -24.63
CA ALA A 162 4.14 31.21 -25.32
C ALA A 162 3.75 32.33 -24.35
N THR A 163 4.42 33.49 -24.44
CA THR A 163 4.08 34.67 -23.64
C THR A 163 2.67 35.15 -24.00
N SER A 164 1.75 35.17 -23.02
CA SER A 164 0.37 35.63 -23.20
C SER A 164 0.16 37.09 -22.84
N GLU A 165 0.93 37.59 -21.87
CA GLU A 165 0.80 38.96 -21.36
C GLU A 165 2.17 39.61 -21.24
N VAL A 166 2.24 40.88 -21.62
CA VAL A 166 3.39 41.75 -21.41
C VAL A 166 2.89 43.00 -20.70
N GLY A 167 3.21 43.13 -19.42
CA GLY A 167 2.96 44.33 -18.66
C GLY A 167 4.08 45.35 -18.85
N LEU A 168 3.74 46.54 -19.34
CA LEU A 168 4.69 47.65 -19.46
C LEU A 168 4.19 48.83 -18.61
N SER A 169 5.04 49.32 -17.72
CA SER A 169 4.80 50.58 -16.99
C SER A 169 5.91 51.55 -17.35
N LEU A 170 5.53 52.66 -17.97
CA LEU A 170 6.44 53.73 -18.37
C LEU A 170 6.04 55.02 -17.65
N ASN A 171 7.04 55.79 -17.24
CA ASN A 171 6.84 57.17 -16.80
C ASN A 171 7.30 58.09 -17.93
N LEU A 172 6.36 58.80 -18.55
CA LEU A 172 6.66 59.74 -19.65
C LEU A 172 6.80 61.16 -19.09
N SER A 173 7.76 61.92 -19.63
CA SER A 173 7.95 63.32 -19.26
C SER A 173 6.75 64.16 -19.68
N ALA A 174 6.23 64.97 -18.76
CA ALA A 174 5.07 65.84 -19.02
C ALA A 174 5.37 66.96 -20.04
N ASP A 175 6.64 67.31 -20.23
CA ASP A 175 7.09 68.39 -21.13
C ASP A 175 7.50 67.92 -22.54
N ALA A 176 7.16 66.68 -22.92
CA ALA A 176 7.52 66.15 -24.23
C ALA A 176 6.73 66.85 -25.36
N ALA A 177 7.41 67.33 -26.40
CA ALA A 177 6.80 67.97 -27.55
C ALA A 177 5.85 67.00 -28.29
N THR A 178 4.61 67.43 -28.56
CA THR A 178 3.62 66.66 -29.32
C THR A 178 4.07 66.49 -30.76
N ILE A 179 4.34 65.25 -31.17
CA ILE A 179 4.65 64.91 -32.57
C ILE A 179 3.30 64.73 -33.30
N PRO A 180 3.02 65.47 -34.38
CA PRO A 180 1.79 65.33 -35.17
C PRO A 180 1.72 64.03 -35.97
#